data_AF-A0A1S2PPI2-F1
#
_entry.id   AF-A0A1S2PPI2-F1
#
_cell.length_a   1.000
_cell.length_b   1.000
_cell.length_c   1.000
_cell.angle_alpha   90.00
_cell.angle_beta   90.00
_cell.angle_gamma   90.00
#
_symmetry.space_group_name_H-M   'P 1'
#
loop_
_entity.id
_entity.type
_entity.pdbx_description
1 polymer ?
#
loop_
_entity_poly.entity_id
_entity_poly.type
_entity_poly.pdbx_seq_one_letter_code
_entity_poly.pdbx_strand_id
1 'polypeptide(L)'
;MIERAVYEGGRGPFAADVLPAGRPSLLEATSEARCLEPGEPECTGGCCGFLSVVVQRFGDTVQWSDWEVPHAPASPLPKFHFDAGQYDAEVARAEADRWCQVHM
;
A
#
# COMPACT_ATOMS: atom_id res chain seq x y z
N MET A 1 17.79 -4.96 19.93
CA MET A 1 16.95 -6.13 19.62
C MET A 1 15.53 -5.61 19.59
N ILE A 2 15.02 -5.25 18.41
CA ILE A 2 13.64 -4.77 18.28
C ILE A 2 12.81 -6.04 18.12
N GLU A 3 12.06 -6.38 19.17
CA GLU A 3 11.00 -7.37 19.05
C GLU A 3 9.99 -6.78 18.07
N ARG A 4 9.99 -7.29 16.83
CA ARG A 4 9.04 -6.90 15.80
C ARG A 4 7.66 -7.31 16.31
N ALA A 5 6.89 -6.35 16.80
CA ALA A 5 5.45 -6.46 16.83
C ALA A 5 5.01 -6.58 15.37
N VAL A 6 4.88 -7.82 14.92
CA VAL A 6 4.18 -8.14 13.70
C VAL A 6 2.74 -8.21 14.14
N TYR A 7 1.96 -7.15 13.86
CA TYR A 7 0.52 -7.15 14.11
C TYR A 7 -0.12 -8.44 13.56
N GLU A 8 -1.14 -8.99 14.23
CA GLU A 8 -1.82 -10.20 13.76
C GLU A 8 -2.24 -10.03 12.29
N GLY A 9 -1.70 -10.89 11.40
CA GLY A 9 -1.88 -10.79 9.95
C GLY A 9 -0.74 -10.14 9.17
N GLY A 10 0.33 -9.68 9.82
CA GLY A 10 1.57 -9.23 9.16
C GLY A 10 1.51 -7.86 8.49
N ARG A 11 0.52 -7.03 8.81
CA ARG A 11 0.27 -5.74 8.16
C ARG A 11 0.53 -4.56 9.10
N GLY A 12 0.92 -3.42 8.52
CA GLY A 12 1.02 -2.16 9.27
C GLY A 12 -0.36 -1.60 9.62
N PRO A 13 -0.47 -0.73 10.65
CA PRO A 13 -1.73 -0.15 11.14
C PRO A 13 -2.56 0.57 10.07
N PHE A 14 -1.94 1.12 9.03
CA PHE A 14 -2.61 1.87 7.94
C PHE A 14 -3.02 1.01 6.76
N ALA A 15 -2.73 -0.29 6.79
CA ALA A 15 -3.22 -1.21 5.77
C ALA A 15 -4.75 -1.21 5.70
N ALA A 16 -5.45 -0.92 6.81
CA ALA A 16 -6.91 -0.80 6.84
C ALA A 16 -7.43 0.48 6.15
N ASP A 17 -6.62 1.53 6.02
CA ASP A 17 -7.02 2.76 5.30
C ASP A 17 -6.86 2.58 3.79
N VAL A 18 -5.79 1.90 3.39
CA VAL A 18 -5.49 1.58 1.99
C VAL A 18 -6.39 0.45 1.45
N LEU A 19 -6.64 -0.58 2.27
CA LEU A 19 -7.56 -1.69 2.00
C LEU A 19 -8.67 -1.73 3.06
N PRO A 20 -9.63 -0.80 2.98
CA PRO A 20 -10.75 -0.75 3.90
C PRO A 20 -11.76 -1.86 3.60
N ALA A 21 -12.39 -2.40 4.63
CA ALA A 21 -13.50 -3.32 4.43
C ALA A 21 -14.77 -2.57 4.01
N GLY A 22 -15.42 -3.00 2.93
CA GLY A 22 -16.76 -2.54 2.55
C GLY A 22 -16.83 -1.20 1.82
N ARG A 23 -15.69 -0.61 1.43
CA ARG A 23 -15.60 0.53 0.51
C ARG A 23 -14.44 0.30 -0.47
N PRO A 24 -14.42 0.97 -1.63
CA PRO A 24 -13.34 0.83 -2.60
C PRO A 24 -11.96 1.13 -2.00
N SER A 25 -10.96 0.34 -2.39
CA SER A 25 -9.57 0.49 -1.97
C SER A 25 -8.95 1.74 -2.54
N LEU A 26 -8.08 2.37 -1.75
CA LEU A 26 -7.21 3.44 -2.26
C LEU A 26 -6.16 2.93 -3.25
N LEU A 27 -5.96 1.60 -3.35
CA LEU A 27 -5.11 0.97 -4.35
C LEU A 27 -5.75 0.92 -5.72
N GLU A 28 -7.07 1.07 -5.86
CA GLU A 28 -7.72 1.12 -7.17
C GLU A 28 -7.04 2.19 -8.02
N ALA A 29 -6.33 1.83 -9.09
CA ALA A 29 -5.46 2.76 -9.80
C ALA A 29 -6.25 3.57 -10.85
N THR A 30 -6.13 4.90 -10.80
CA THR A 30 -6.76 5.81 -11.77
C THR A 30 -5.70 6.59 -12.54
N SER A 31 -6.12 7.31 -13.57
CA SER A 31 -5.24 8.23 -14.31
C SER A 31 -4.71 9.39 -13.46
N GLU A 32 -5.32 9.66 -12.30
CA GLU A 32 -4.85 10.65 -11.33
C GLU A 32 -3.83 10.01 -10.38
N ALA A 33 -2.66 10.63 -10.25
CA ALA A 33 -1.63 10.20 -9.33
C ALA A 33 -2.08 10.37 -7.88
N ARG A 34 -1.99 9.30 -7.08
CA ARG A 34 -2.35 9.34 -5.66
C ARG A 34 -1.21 8.82 -4.79
N CYS A 35 -0.83 9.60 -3.80
CA CYS A 35 0.13 9.18 -2.77
C CYS A 35 -0.60 8.35 -1.72
N LEU A 36 -0.08 7.16 -1.45
CA LEU A 36 -0.60 6.20 -0.47
C LEU A 36 0.46 5.98 0.59
N GLU A 37 0.01 5.74 1.83
CA GLU A 37 0.87 5.42 2.97
C GLU A 37 0.64 3.96 3.41
N PRO A 38 1.16 2.96 2.67
CA PRO A 38 0.93 1.55 2.96
C PRO A 38 1.53 1.06 4.29
N GLY A 39 2.36 1.85 4.97
CA GLY A 39 2.86 1.51 6.29
C GLY A 39 3.37 2.71 7.08
N GLU A 40 2.55 3.21 8.00
CA GLU A 40 3.09 3.87 9.20
C GLU A 40 3.54 2.77 10.20
N PRO A 41 4.68 2.94 10.86
CA PRO A 41 5.09 2.08 11.97
C PRO A 41 4.18 2.25 13.21
N GLU A 42 4.31 1.35 14.18
CA GLU A 42 3.60 1.48 15.48
C GLU A 42 4.10 2.69 16.31
N CYS A 43 5.33 3.13 16.08
CA CYS A 43 5.79 4.47 16.44
C CYS A 43 5.27 5.47 15.40
N THR A 44 4.92 6.70 15.82
CA THR A 44 4.47 7.72 14.86
C THR A 44 5.47 7.91 13.71
N GLY A 45 4.98 8.27 12.52
CA GLY A 45 5.80 8.51 11.33
C GLY A 45 6.90 9.55 11.55
N GLY A 46 6.73 10.46 12.52
CA GLY A 46 7.78 11.41 12.92
C GLY A 46 8.99 10.79 13.66
N CYS A 47 8.85 9.57 14.20
CA CYS A 47 9.90 8.86 14.93
C CYS A 47 10.61 7.82 14.07
N CYS A 48 9.85 7.08 13.27
CA CYS A 48 10.33 5.92 12.53
C CYS A 48 10.09 6.00 11.03
N GLY A 49 9.65 7.16 10.52
CA GLY A 49 9.22 7.43 9.13
C GLY A 49 7.97 6.68 8.71
N PHE A 50 7.44 6.98 7.53
CA PHE A 50 6.38 6.20 6.88
C PHE A 50 6.88 5.66 5.53
N LEU A 51 6.32 4.55 5.07
CA LEU A 51 6.43 4.12 3.67
C LEU A 51 5.31 4.79 2.88
N SER A 52 5.66 5.66 1.93
CA SER A 52 4.71 6.21 0.96
C SER A 52 5.07 5.79 -0.47
N VAL A 53 4.06 5.78 -1.34
CA VAL A 53 4.20 5.48 -2.76
C VAL A 53 3.14 6.23 -3.56
N VAL A 54 3.52 6.70 -4.75
CA VAL A 54 2.56 7.26 -5.71
C VAL A 54 2.09 6.15 -6.65
N VAL A 55 0.77 5.98 -6.75
CA VAL A 55 0.12 5.04 -7.66
C VAL A 55 -0.61 5.81 -8.75
N GLN A 56 -0.36 5.44 -10.02
CA GLN A 56 -1.02 6.03 -11.17
C GLN A 56 -1.19 5.01 -12.30
N ARG A 57 -2.31 5.09 -13.02
CA ARG A 57 -2.60 4.29 -14.21
C ARG A 57 -2.27 5.06 -15.48
N PHE A 58 -1.52 4.41 -16.37
CA PHE A 58 -1.18 4.85 -17.72
C PHE A 58 -1.70 3.81 -18.72
N GLY A 59 -2.97 3.94 -19.13
CA GLY A 59 -3.60 2.97 -20.02
C GLY A 59 -3.65 1.58 -19.40
N ASP A 60 -2.90 0.64 -19.99
CA ASP A 60 -2.82 -0.77 -19.56
C ASP A 60 -1.69 -1.03 -18.56
N THR A 61 -1.02 0.02 -18.08
CA THR A 61 0.04 -0.10 -17.07
C THR A 61 -0.32 0.67 -15.81
N VAL A 62 -0.20 0.04 -14.65
CA VAL A 62 -0.20 0.73 -13.35
C VAL A 62 1.24 0.91 -12.91
N GLN A 63 1.61 2.14 -12.58
CA GLN A 63 2.95 2.49 -12.10
C GLN A 63 2.89 2.82 -10.61
N TRP A 64 3.87 2.30 -9.88
CA TRP A 64 4.19 2.72 -8.53
C TRP A 64 5.53 3.45 -8.54
N SER A 65 5.55 4.71 -8.11
CA SER A 65 6.71 5.61 -8.18
C SER A 65 6.88 6.43 -6.91
N ASP A 66 7.93 7.26 -6.90
CA ASP A 66 8.15 8.32 -5.90
C ASP A 66 8.05 7.79 -4.46
N TRP A 67 8.67 6.64 -4.25
CA TRP A 67 8.70 5.99 -2.96
C TRP A 67 9.43 6.85 -1.93
N GLU A 68 8.77 7.11 -0.81
CA GLU A 68 9.44 7.61 0.38
C GLU A 68 9.51 6.48 1.39
N VAL A 69 10.71 6.24 1.91
CA VAL A 69 10.97 5.21 2.90
C VAL A 69 11.67 5.83 4.10
N PRO A 70 11.40 5.36 5.32
CA PRO A 70 11.95 5.97 6.53
C PRO A 70 13.47 6.00 6.62
N HIS A 71 14.10 4.98 6.04
CA HIS A 71 15.54 4.81 5.99
C HIS A 71 15.92 4.68 4.52
N ALA A 72 15.87 5.81 3.82
CA ALA A 72 16.11 5.86 2.38
C ALA A 72 17.41 5.13 2.02
N PRO A 73 17.37 4.11 1.15
CA PRO A 73 18.57 3.50 0.62
C PRO A 73 19.39 4.57 -0.12
N ALA A 74 20.70 4.34 -0.23
CA ALA A 74 21.60 5.26 -0.94
C ALA A 74 21.21 5.50 -2.42
N SER A 75 20.32 4.66 -2.98
CA SER A 75 19.71 4.83 -4.28
C SER A 75 18.18 4.88 -4.14
N PRO A 76 17.47 5.73 -4.89
CA PRO A 76 16.01 5.72 -4.96
C PRO A 76 15.48 4.33 -5.34
N LEU A 77 14.33 3.96 -4.78
CA LEU A 77 13.63 2.74 -5.18
C LEU A 77 13.15 2.85 -6.64
N PRO A 78 13.21 1.76 -7.41
CA PRO A 78 12.80 1.79 -8.80
C PRO A 78 11.29 2.00 -8.92
N LYS A 79 10.88 2.49 -10.09
CA LYS A 79 9.47 2.49 -10.48
C LYS A 79 9.04 1.06 -10.80
N PHE A 80 7.95 0.62 -10.19
CA PHE A 80 7.34 -0.68 -10.51
C PHE A 80 6.22 -0.48 -11.50
N HIS A 81 6.06 -1.44 -12.41
CA HIS A 81 5.05 -1.41 -13.46
C HIS A 81 4.31 -2.74 -13.44
N PHE A 82 2.99 -2.66 -13.49
CA PHE A 82 2.09 -3.79 -13.47
C PHE A 82 1.15 -3.72 -14.66
N ASP A 83 0.76 -4.87 -15.21
CA ASP A 83 -0.38 -4.95 -16.10
C ASP A 83 -1.64 -4.49 -15.35
N ALA A 84 -2.41 -3.59 -15.95
CA ALA A 84 -3.55 -2.98 -15.28
C ALA A 84 -4.66 -4.00 -14.99
N GLY A 85 -4.90 -4.97 -15.87
CA GLY A 85 -5.91 -6.00 -15.66
C GLY A 85 -5.54 -6.94 -14.50
N GLN A 86 -4.27 -7.35 -14.43
CA GLN A 86 -3.77 -8.17 -13.32
C GLN A 86 -3.77 -7.39 -12.00
N TYR A 87 -3.41 -6.11 -12.04
CA TYR A 87 -3.43 -5.23 -10.88
C TYR A 87 -4.85 -5.06 -10.32
N ASP A 88 -5.82 -4.74 -11.18
CA ASP A 88 -7.21 -4.55 -10.79
C ASP A 88 -7.80 -5.84 -10.20
N ALA A 89 -7.49 -7.00 -10.79
CA ALA A 89 -7.91 -8.30 -10.27
C ALA A 89 -7.32 -8.61 -8.88
N GLU A 90 -6.05 -8.26 -8.66
CA GLU A 90 -5.37 -8.46 -7.39
C GLU A 90 -5.92 -7.53 -6.29
N VAL A 91 -6.22 -6.27 -6.62
CA VAL A 91 -6.88 -5.33 -5.70
C VAL A 91 -8.25 -5.86 -5.30
N ALA A 92 -9.07 -6.30 -6.26
CA ALA A 92 -10.40 -6.85 -5.98
C ALA A 92 -10.35 -8.10 -5.09
N ARG A 93 -9.36 -8.99 -5.32
CA ARG A 93 -9.12 -10.16 -4.46
C ARG A 93 -8.74 -9.75 -3.04
N ALA A 94 -7.87 -8.75 -2.89
CA ALA A 94 -7.44 -8.25 -1.58
C ALA A 94 -8.60 -7.58 -0.80
N GLU A 95 -9.48 -6.85 -1.48
CA GLU A 95 -10.70 -6.29 -0.88
C GLU A 95 -11.64 -7.39 -0.38
N ALA A 96 -11.86 -8.44 -1.18
CA ALA A 96 -12.70 -9.58 -0.81
C ALA A 96 -12.14 -10.31 0.42
N ASP A 97 -10.82 -10.55 0.45
CA ASP A 97 -10.15 -11.14 1.62
C ASP A 97 -10.34 -10.28 2.87
N ARG A 98 -10.25 -8.95 2.74
CA ARG A 98 -10.44 -8.02 3.86
C ARG A 98 -11.87 -8.04 4.38
N TRP A 99 -12.85 -8.08 3.48
CA TRP A 99 -14.27 -8.21 3.85
C TRP A 99 -14.53 -9.48 4.65
N CYS A 100 -13.97 -10.61 4.21
CA CYS A 100 -14.06 -11.88 4.90
C CYS A 100 -13.46 -11.83 6.31
N GLN A 101 -12.32 -11.17 6.50
CA GLN A 101 -11.66 -11.07 7.81
C GLN A 101 -12.40 -10.23 8.85
N VAL A 102 -13.23 -9.26 8.44
CA VAL A 102 -13.96 -8.39 9.38
C VAL A 102 -15.38 -8.88 9.69
N HIS A 103 -15.92 -9.81 8.89
CA HIS A 103 -17.30 -10.32 9.02
C HIS A 103 -17.39 -11.82 9.33
N MET A 104 -16.25 -12.51 9.54
CA MET A 104 -16.20 -13.89 10.05
C MET A 104 -15.58 -13.96 11.43
#